data_AF-A0A800A706-F1
#
_entry.id   AF-A0A800A706-F1
#
_cell.length_a   1.000
_cell.length_b   1.000
_cell.length_c   1.000
_cell.angle_alpha   90.00
_cell.angle_beta   90.00
_cell.angle_gamma   90.00
#
_symmetry.space_group_name_H-M   'P 1'
#
loop_
_entity.id
_entity.type
_entity.pdbx_description
1 polymer ?
#
loop_
_entity_poly.entity_id
_entity_poly.type
_entity_poly.pdbx_seq_one_letter_code
_entity_poly.pdbx_strand_id
1 'polypeptide(L)'
;MSRLAMASPLLAALVWALVIAIEPAPLDPGGALLAGGGLLIMATVGVVGMVVTGGRWARRLSIGVVAGGYLVAALRPVDAAWMTALAVNSVAAAVLFLPAITRHIRKLPAAAGPPPRATLIPLLLISVPFLLAMASVGKAGLAAFAVSLAALVTAFWYSRVLPGGLAAVRVIWPLVGLVMAWPLGLPSGLVSASAAVAVAVLAWARESGVAFHPLEERGTTVPVPPELVPREVLDAAELDDGGRPVS
;
A
#
# COMPACT_ATOMS: atom_id res chain seq x y z
N MET A 1 -13.82 -20.50 -3.43
CA MET A 1 -14.46 -19.39 -2.66
C MET A 1 -13.47 -18.37 -2.08
N SER A 2 -12.28 -18.75 -1.59
CA SER A 2 -11.36 -17.79 -0.92
C SER A 2 -10.86 -16.64 -1.81
N ARG A 3 -10.58 -16.89 -3.10
CA ARG A 3 -10.08 -15.85 -4.03
C ARG A 3 -11.11 -14.77 -4.38
N LEU A 4 -12.37 -15.16 -4.55
CA LEU A 4 -13.46 -14.20 -4.80
C LEU A 4 -13.70 -13.31 -3.58
N ALA A 5 -13.63 -13.88 -2.38
CA ALA A 5 -13.72 -13.10 -1.14
C ALA A 5 -12.58 -12.07 -1.01
N MET A 6 -11.36 -12.44 -1.39
CA MET A 6 -10.21 -11.52 -1.41
C MET A 6 -10.34 -10.38 -2.42
N ALA A 7 -11.17 -10.51 -3.45
CA ALA A 7 -11.44 -9.46 -4.43
C ALA A 7 -12.48 -8.42 -3.96
N SER A 8 -13.15 -8.65 -2.83
CA SER A 8 -14.19 -7.74 -2.33
C SER A 8 -13.75 -6.28 -2.12
N PRO A 9 -12.51 -5.94 -1.68
CA PRO A 9 -12.09 -4.54 -1.56
C PRO A 9 -11.97 -3.85 -2.92
N LEU A 10 -11.64 -4.61 -3.98
CA LEU A 10 -11.58 -4.08 -5.35
C LEU A 10 -12.98 -3.78 -5.87
N LEU A 11 -13.95 -4.64 -5.60
CA LEU A 11 -15.36 -4.36 -5.92
C LEU A 11 -15.85 -3.10 -5.21
N ALA A 12 -15.57 -2.97 -3.91
CA ALA A 12 -15.93 -1.77 -3.15
C ALA A 12 -15.27 -0.50 -3.72
N ALA A 13 -13.99 -0.55 -4.06
CA ALA A 13 -13.28 0.56 -4.69
C ALA A 13 -13.85 0.91 -6.08
N LEU A 14 -14.24 -0.09 -6.88
CA LEU A 14 -14.89 0.12 -8.18
C LEU A 14 -16.24 0.82 -8.05
N VAL A 15 -17.07 0.37 -7.10
CA VAL A 15 -18.38 1.00 -6.87
C VAL A 15 -18.21 2.44 -6.40
N TRP A 16 -17.30 2.71 -5.44
CA TRP A 16 -17.01 4.08 -5.02
C TRP A 16 -16.44 4.95 -6.14
N ALA A 17 -15.51 4.43 -6.93
CA ALA A 17 -14.96 5.16 -8.08
C ALA A 17 -16.06 5.52 -9.10
N LEU A 18 -17.00 4.61 -9.36
CA LEU A 18 -18.13 4.88 -10.26
C LEU A 18 -19.08 5.93 -9.67
N VAL A 19 -19.42 5.82 -8.39
CA VAL A 19 -20.32 6.76 -7.70
C VAL A 19 -19.75 8.18 -7.74
N ILE A 20 -18.47 8.34 -7.43
CA ILE A 20 -17.78 9.63 -7.46
C ILE A 20 -17.57 10.13 -8.90
N ALA A 21 -17.46 9.25 -9.90
CA ALA A 21 -17.33 9.66 -11.30
C ALA A 21 -18.65 10.19 -11.89
N ILE A 22 -19.79 9.61 -11.50
CA ILE A 22 -21.11 10.04 -11.97
C ILE A 22 -21.49 11.37 -11.33
N GLU A 23 -21.30 11.49 -10.02
CA GLU A 23 -21.62 12.70 -9.27
C GLU A 23 -20.47 13.02 -8.31
N PRO A 24 -19.54 13.88 -8.75
CA PRO A 24 -18.28 14.12 -8.05
C PRO A 24 -18.46 14.96 -6.77
N ALA A 25 -19.55 15.72 -6.65
CA ALA A 25 -19.77 16.62 -5.52
C ALA A 25 -19.68 15.87 -4.16
N PRO A 26 -18.99 16.45 -3.15
CA PRO A 26 -18.40 17.81 -3.12
C PRO A 26 -17.01 17.91 -3.76
N LEU A 27 -16.45 16.84 -4.31
CA LEU A 27 -15.19 16.89 -5.03
C LEU A 27 -15.40 17.57 -6.39
N ASP A 28 -14.37 18.25 -6.86
CA ASP A 28 -14.29 18.65 -8.26
C ASP A 28 -13.92 17.42 -9.14
N PRO A 29 -14.09 17.48 -10.47
CA PRO A 29 -13.77 16.34 -11.35
C PRO A 29 -12.32 15.85 -11.20
N GLY A 30 -11.39 16.76 -10.91
CA GLY A 30 -9.99 16.40 -10.64
C GLY A 30 -9.84 15.59 -9.36
N GLY A 31 -10.45 16.03 -8.26
CA GLY A 31 -10.43 15.34 -6.97
C GLY A 31 -11.15 14.00 -7.04
N ALA A 32 -12.26 13.93 -7.77
CA ALA A 32 -12.97 12.69 -8.06
C ALA A 32 -12.07 11.65 -8.74
N LEU A 33 -11.31 12.07 -9.77
CA LEU A 33 -10.38 11.18 -10.46
C LEU A 33 -9.22 10.71 -9.57
N LEU A 34 -8.65 11.60 -8.76
CA LEU A 34 -7.60 11.25 -7.80
C LEU A 34 -8.10 10.32 -6.69
N ALA A 35 -9.31 10.57 -6.17
CA ALA A 35 -9.95 9.74 -5.14
C ALA A 35 -10.28 8.34 -5.66
N GLY A 36 -11.04 8.27 -6.76
CA GLY A 36 -11.45 7.01 -7.36
C GLY A 36 -10.26 6.21 -7.90
N GLY A 37 -9.38 6.87 -8.66
CA GLY A 37 -8.15 6.26 -9.19
C GLY A 37 -7.21 5.78 -8.09
N GLY A 38 -6.99 6.60 -7.05
CA GLY A 38 -6.18 6.24 -5.89
C GLY A 38 -6.73 5.02 -5.15
N LEU A 39 -8.04 4.99 -4.87
CA LEU A 39 -8.70 3.83 -4.25
C LEU A 39 -8.55 2.57 -5.10
N LEU A 40 -8.74 2.67 -6.42
CA LEU A 40 -8.59 1.54 -7.34
C LEU A 40 -7.16 1.00 -7.38
N ILE A 41 -6.16 1.87 -7.41
CA ILE A 41 -4.75 1.47 -7.38
C ILE A 41 -4.45 0.75 -6.06
N MET A 42 -4.82 1.35 -4.92
CA MET A 42 -4.62 0.73 -3.60
C MET A 42 -5.34 -0.62 -3.49
N ALA A 43 -6.59 -0.70 -3.97
CA ALA A 43 -7.36 -1.94 -3.94
C ALA A 43 -6.72 -3.01 -4.83
N THR A 44 -6.27 -2.66 -6.02
CA THR A 44 -5.61 -3.58 -6.95
C THR A 44 -4.33 -4.13 -6.33
N VAL A 45 -3.46 -3.25 -5.80
CA VAL A 45 -2.22 -3.66 -5.14
C VAL A 45 -2.51 -4.53 -3.91
N GLY A 46 -3.52 -4.19 -3.12
CA GLY A 46 -3.94 -4.97 -1.95
C GLY A 46 -4.46 -6.35 -2.31
N VAL A 47 -5.36 -6.44 -3.31
CA VAL A 47 -5.91 -7.72 -3.77
C VAL A 47 -4.84 -8.60 -4.40
N VAL A 48 -4.01 -8.05 -5.30
CA VAL A 48 -2.89 -8.79 -5.91
C VAL A 48 -1.93 -9.26 -4.82
N GLY A 49 -1.59 -8.40 -3.86
CA GLY A 49 -0.73 -8.75 -2.73
C GLY A 49 -1.32 -9.89 -1.88
N MET A 50 -2.62 -9.87 -1.59
CA MET A 50 -3.29 -10.94 -0.84
C MET A 50 -3.34 -12.25 -1.64
N VAL A 51 -3.72 -12.20 -2.92
CA VAL A 51 -3.93 -13.39 -3.76
C VAL A 51 -2.61 -14.06 -4.16
N VAL A 52 -1.59 -13.26 -4.50
CA VAL A 52 -0.31 -13.77 -5.00
C VAL A 52 0.65 -14.08 -3.85
N THR A 53 0.73 -13.19 -2.85
CA THR A 53 1.75 -13.31 -1.80
C THR A 53 1.19 -13.75 -0.44
N GLY A 54 -0.11 -13.62 -0.18
CA GLY A 54 -0.68 -13.84 1.15
C GLY A 54 -0.11 -12.87 2.20
N GLY A 55 0.33 -11.69 1.78
CA GLY A 55 1.06 -10.74 2.61
C GLY A 55 0.19 -10.03 3.64
N ARG A 56 0.68 -9.90 4.88
CA ARG A 56 -0.01 -9.12 5.94
C ARG A 56 -0.17 -7.64 5.59
N TRP A 57 0.83 -7.07 4.91
CA TRP A 57 0.79 -5.69 4.41
C TRP A 57 -0.37 -5.48 3.42
N ALA A 58 -0.67 -6.49 2.59
CA ALA A 58 -1.70 -6.40 1.57
C ALA A 58 -3.10 -6.35 2.20
N ARG A 59 -3.33 -7.15 3.25
CA ARG A 59 -4.58 -7.06 4.05
C ARG A 59 -4.72 -5.69 4.73
N ARG A 60 -3.63 -5.16 5.32
CA ARG A 60 -3.66 -3.82 5.94
C ARG A 60 -3.98 -2.73 4.92
N LEU A 61 -3.41 -2.82 3.71
CA LEU A 61 -3.75 -1.92 2.61
C LEU A 61 -5.23 -2.04 2.22
N SER A 62 -5.75 -3.27 2.09
CA SER A 62 -7.18 -3.48 1.80
C SER A 62 -8.12 -2.99 2.90
N ILE A 63 -7.72 -3.06 4.17
CA ILE A 63 -8.45 -2.41 5.26
C ILE A 63 -8.42 -0.88 5.07
N GLY A 64 -7.27 -0.32 4.69
CA GLY A 64 -7.14 1.09 4.34
C GLY A 64 -8.04 1.52 3.17
N VAL A 65 -8.21 0.68 2.15
CA VAL A 65 -9.16 0.91 1.04
C VAL A 65 -10.60 0.99 1.53
N VAL A 66 -11.02 0.04 2.37
CA VAL A 66 -12.37 0.03 2.94
C VAL A 66 -12.60 1.25 3.84
N ALA A 67 -11.62 1.62 4.66
CA ALA A 67 -11.65 2.84 5.46
C ALA A 67 -11.74 4.10 4.56
N GLY A 68 -11.01 4.12 3.45
CA GLY A 68 -11.11 5.17 2.44
C GLY A 68 -12.50 5.27 1.83
N GLY A 69 -13.16 4.13 1.55
CA GLY A 69 -14.56 4.12 1.11
C GLY A 69 -15.51 4.75 2.13
N TYR A 70 -15.32 4.51 3.43
CA TYR A 70 -16.11 5.19 4.48
C TYR A 70 -15.80 6.68 4.58
N LEU A 71 -14.54 7.08 4.35
CA LEU A 71 -14.17 8.49 4.30
C LEU A 71 -14.87 9.20 3.13
N VAL A 72 -14.93 8.58 1.95
CA VAL A 72 -15.73 9.08 0.82
C VAL A 72 -17.20 9.20 1.21
N ALA A 73 -17.75 8.16 1.85
CA ALA A 73 -19.14 8.15 2.30
C ALA A 73 -19.44 9.32 3.25
N ALA A 74 -18.50 9.70 4.11
CA ALA A 74 -18.67 10.81 5.05
C ALA A 74 -18.68 12.19 4.36
N LEU A 75 -18.08 12.32 3.17
CA LEU A 75 -17.98 13.58 2.45
C LEU A 75 -19.11 13.77 1.42
N ARG A 76 -19.62 12.68 0.84
CA ARG A 76 -20.63 12.74 -0.23
C ARG A 76 -22.06 12.84 0.33
N PRO A 77 -22.98 13.59 -0.31
CA PRO A 77 -24.39 13.57 0.05
C PRO A 77 -24.99 12.16 -0.06
N VAL A 78 -26.01 11.91 0.79
CA VAL A 78 -26.71 10.63 0.87
C VAL A 78 -27.76 10.54 -0.23
N ASP A 79 -27.58 9.56 -1.12
CA ASP A 79 -28.50 9.20 -2.19
C ASP A 79 -28.54 7.66 -2.39
N ALA A 80 -29.23 7.19 -3.43
CA ALA A 80 -29.33 5.75 -3.72
C ALA A 80 -27.97 5.11 -4.08
N ALA A 81 -27.11 5.83 -4.82
CA ALA A 81 -25.79 5.34 -5.20
C ALA A 81 -24.86 5.24 -3.98
N TRP A 82 -24.96 6.18 -3.05
CA TRP A 82 -24.25 6.17 -1.77
C TRP A 82 -24.66 4.97 -0.92
N MET A 83 -25.97 4.67 -0.82
CA MET A 83 -26.46 3.53 -0.04
C MET A 83 -25.94 2.20 -0.59
N THR A 84 -25.96 2.04 -1.91
CA THR A 84 -25.43 0.82 -2.55
C THR A 84 -23.92 0.71 -2.37
N ALA A 85 -23.18 1.80 -2.56
CA ALA A 85 -21.73 1.83 -2.34
C ALA A 85 -21.35 1.51 -0.88
N LEU A 86 -22.07 2.08 0.09
CA LEU A 86 -21.86 1.83 1.51
C LEU A 86 -22.16 0.38 1.88
N ALA A 87 -23.25 -0.20 1.35
CA ALA A 87 -23.58 -1.60 1.56
C ALA A 87 -22.48 -2.52 1.02
N VAL A 88 -22.02 -2.29 -0.22
CA VAL A 88 -20.92 -3.06 -0.82
C VAL A 88 -19.62 -2.90 0.00
N ASN A 89 -19.30 -1.69 0.45
CA ASN A 89 -18.12 -1.43 1.28
C ASN A 89 -18.21 -2.13 2.64
N SER A 90 -19.39 -2.19 3.24
CA SER A 90 -19.66 -2.88 4.51
C SER A 90 -19.50 -4.40 4.36
N VAL A 91 -19.99 -4.97 3.25
CA VAL A 91 -19.76 -6.38 2.92
C VAL A 91 -18.26 -6.64 2.73
N ALA A 92 -17.54 -5.80 1.99
CA ALA A 92 -16.09 -5.93 1.83
C ALA A 92 -15.35 -5.87 3.17
N ALA A 93 -15.76 -4.97 4.07
CA ALA A 93 -15.24 -4.88 5.43
C ALA A 93 -15.43 -6.20 6.18
N ALA A 94 -16.67 -6.71 6.24
CA ALA A 94 -16.99 -7.96 6.92
C ALA A 94 -16.19 -9.15 6.35
N VAL A 95 -16.06 -9.21 5.02
CA VAL A 95 -15.32 -10.26 4.32
C VAL A 95 -13.84 -10.27 4.73
N LEU A 96 -13.19 -9.10 4.86
CA LEU A 96 -11.79 -9.00 5.29
C LEU A 96 -11.53 -9.55 6.70
N PHE A 97 -12.56 -9.68 7.54
CA PHE A 97 -12.47 -10.27 8.88
C PHE A 97 -12.85 -11.75 8.94
N LEU A 98 -13.28 -12.35 7.82
CA LEU A 98 -13.64 -13.78 7.79
C LEU A 98 -12.44 -14.68 8.11
N PRO A 99 -12.66 -15.78 8.86
CA PRO A 99 -11.62 -16.77 9.18
C PRO A 99 -10.93 -17.37 7.94
N ALA A 100 -11.65 -17.48 6.83
CA ALA A 100 -11.12 -18.02 5.58
C ALA A 100 -10.00 -17.14 4.99
N ILE A 101 -10.11 -15.81 5.14
CA ILE A 101 -9.09 -14.87 4.68
C ILE A 101 -7.93 -14.84 5.67
N THR A 102 -8.21 -14.83 6.98
CA THR A 102 -7.15 -14.79 8.00
C THR A 102 -6.27 -16.03 7.98
N ARG A 103 -6.83 -17.21 7.66
CA ARG A 103 -6.05 -18.45 7.47
C ARG A 103 -5.16 -18.41 6.24
N HIS A 104 -5.54 -17.68 5.19
CA HIS A 104 -4.76 -17.58 3.95
C HIS A 104 -3.58 -16.60 4.06
N ILE A 105 -3.67 -15.65 4.98
CA ILE A 105 -2.61 -14.67 5.21
C ILE A 105 -1.51 -15.31 6.06
N ARG A 106 -0.26 -15.16 5.62
CA ARG A 106 0.89 -15.76 6.32
C ARG A 106 1.01 -15.19 7.74
N LYS A 107 1.06 -16.07 8.74
CA LYS A 107 1.27 -15.71 10.15
C LYS A 107 2.67 -15.19 10.43
N LEU A 108 3.67 -15.62 9.66
CA LEU A 108 5.07 -15.19 9.76
C LEU A 108 5.52 -14.47 8.48
N PRO A 109 6.45 -13.49 8.56
CA PRO A 109 7.04 -12.88 7.37
C PRO A 109 7.69 -13.99 6.54
N ALA A 110 7.66 -13.87 5.21
CA ALA A 110 8.48 -14.77 4.41
C ALA A 110 9.95 -14.54 4.81
N ALA A 111 10.70 -15.61 5.08
CA ALA A 111 12.12 -15.52 5.46
C ALA A 111 12.96 -14.74 4.43
N ALA A 112 12.51 -14.71 3.17
CA ALA A 112 13.13 -13.98 2.06
C ALA A 112 12.34 -12.73 1.60
N GLY A 113 11.40 -12.22 2.40
CA GLY A 113 10.62 -11.03 2.05
C GLY A 113 11.36 -9.72 2.31
N PRO A 114 11.09 -8.63 1.55
CA PRO A 114 11.69 -7.32 1.84
C PRO A 114 11.32 -6.84 3.25
N PRO A 115 12.22 -6.12 3.94
CA PRO A 115 11.97 -5.64 5.29
C PRO A 115 10.71 -4.75 5.34
N PRO A 116 9.94 -4.75 6.44
CA PRO A 116 8.66 -4.05 6.51
C PRO A 116 8.76 -2.57 6.13
N ARG A 117 9.81 -1.86 6.57
CA ARG A 117 10.01 -0.44 6.27
C ARG A 117 10.17 -0.17 4.77
N ALA A 118 10.86 -1.05 4.03
CA ALA A 118 11.00 -0.93 2.59
C ALA A 118 9.66 -1.12 1.87
N THR A 119 8.78 -2.00 2.38
CA THR A 119 7.43 -2.17 1.81
C THR A 119 6.51 -0.99 2.09
N LEU A 120 6.70 -0.27 3.20
CA LEU A 120 5.85 0.88 3.55
C LEU A 120 6.03 2.05 2.59
N ILE A 121 7.22 2.24 2.04
CA ILE A 121 7.52 3.32 1.07
C ILE A 121 6.53 3.32 -0.12
N PRO A 122 6.47 2.26 -0.96
CA PRO A 122 5.55 2.25 -2.09
C PRO A 122 4.09 2.26 -1.64
N LEU A 123 3.75 1.67 -0.48
CA LEU A 123 2.39 1.69 0.05
C LEU A 123 1.92 3.09 0.44
N LEU A 124 2.79 3.89 1.05
CA LEU A 124 2.52 5.30 1.33
C LEU A 124 2.38 6.08 0.03
N LEU A 125 3.32 5.91 -0.91
CA LEU A 125 3.31 6.64 -2.18
C LEU A 125 2.05 6.36 -3.02
N ILE A 126 1.58 5.11 -3.11
CA ILE A 126 0.34 4.80 -3.84
C ILE A 126 -0.93 5.32 -3.14
N SER A 127 -0.85 5.66 -1.84
CA SER A 127 -1.97 6.24 -1.10
C SER A 127 -2.09 7.76 -1.26
N VAL A 128 -1.01 8.43 -1.70
CA VAL A 128 -0.95 9.89 -1.86
C VAL A 128 -2.07 10.46 -2.73
N PRO A 129 -2.42 9.90 -3.91
CA PRO A 129 -3.48 10.45 -4.74
C PRO A 129 -4.83 10.50 -4.01
N PHE A 130 -5.18 9.42 -3.31
CA PHE A 130 -6.40 9.36 -2.53
C PHE A 130 -6.39 10.36 -1.37
N LEU A 131 -5.31 10.38 -0.57
CA LEU A 131 -5.21 11.28 0.58
C LEU A 131 -5.25 12.75 0.18
N LEU A 132 -4.60 13.12 -0.94
CA LEU A 132 -4.66 14.47 -1.47
C LEU A 132 -6.08 14.84 -1.90
N ALA A 133 -6.78 13.96 -2.61
CA ALA A 133 -8.16 14.20 -3.02
C ALA A 133 -9.10 14.45 -1.84
N MET A 134 -8.91 13.71 -0.75
CA MET A 134 -9.71 13.85 0.47
C MET A 134 -9.36 15.11 1.26
N ALA A 135 -8.13 15.60 1.15
CA ALA A 135 -7.71 16.85 1.76
C ALA A 135 -8.08 18.09 0.93
N SER A 136 -8.26 17.93 -0.39
CA SER A 136 -8.51 19.01 -1.34
C SER A 136 -9.98 19.19 -1.70
N VAL A 137 -10.92 18.85 -0.81
CA VAL A 137 -12.37 18.86 -1.12
C VAL A 137 -12.77 20.15 -1.86
N GLY A 138 -13.15 19.99 -3.12
CA GLY A 138 -13.60 21.06 -4.02
C GLY A 138 -12.55 21.78 -4.87
N LYS A 139 -11.23 21.51 -4.73
CA LYS A 139 -10.16 22.17 -5.51
C LYS A 139 -8.92 21.29 -5.73
N ALA A 140 -9.02 20.22 -6.52
CA ALA A 140 -7.84 19.49 -6.99
C ALA A 140 -7.17 20.23 -8.16
N GLY A 141 -6.25 21.14 -7.82
CA GLY A 141 -5.45 21.85 -8.81
C GLY A 141 -4.36 20.99 -9.47
N LEU A 142 -3.70 21.52 -10.49
CA LEU A 142 -2.58 20.88 -11.20
C LEU A 142 -1.45 20.41 -10.27
N ALA A 143 -1.21 21.12 -9.16
CA ALA A 143 -0.24 20.71 -8.15
C ALA A 143 -0.57 19.35 -7.52
N ALA A 144 -1.84 19.06 -7.24
CA ALA A 144 -2.27 17.78 -6.66
C ALA A 144 -2.02 16.63 -7.65
N PHE A 145 -2.28 16.87 -8.93
CA PHE A 145 -1.96 15.93 -10.00
C PHE A 145 -0.46 15.69 -10.13
N ALA A 146 0.34 16.74 -10.12
CA ALA A 146 1.79 16.63 -10.22
C ALA A 146 2.38 15.80 -9.06
N VAL A 147 1.98 16.07 -7.81
CA VAL A 147 2.42 15.31 -6.64
C VAL A 147 1.95 13.86 -6.70
N SER A 148 0.69 13.63 -7.09
CA SER A 148 0.11 12.29 -7.21
C SER A 148 0.83 11.46 -8.28
N LEU A 149 1.07 12.02 -9.45
CA LEU A 149 1.77 11.35 -10.55
C LEU A 149 3.22 11.08 -10.16
N ALA A 150 3.91 12.06 -9.58
CA ALA A 150 5.27 11.88 -9.07
C ALA A 150 5.33 10.77 -8.02
N ALA A 151 4.34 10.67 -7.12
CA ALA A 151 4.26 9.61 -6.11
C ALA A 151 4.12 8.23 -6.75
N LEU A 152 3.22 8.07 -7.72
CA LEU A 152 2.99 6.80 -8.42
C LEU A 152 4.22 6.36 -9.24
N VAL A 153 4.84 7.30 -9.97
CA VAL A 153 6.08 7.02 -10.73
C VAL A 153 7.21 6.63 -9.78
N THR A 154 7.36 7.34 -8.66
CA THR A 154 8.38 7.03 -7.65
C THR A 154 8.14 5.66 -7.01
N ALA A 155 6.89 5.32 -6.68
CA ALA A 155 6.53 4.00 -6.16
C ALA A 155 6.88 2.89 -7.15
N PHE A 156 6.59 3.11 -8.44
CA PHE A 156 6.93 2.18 -9.51
C PHE A 156 8.45 2.01 -9.67
N TRP A 157 9.19 3.12 -9.77
CA TRP A 157 10.66 3.10 -9.88
C TRP A 157 11.33 2.41 -8.71
N TYR A 158 10.89 2.70 -7.48
CA TYR A 158 11.42 2.08 -6.28
C TYR A 158 11.12 0.58 -6.23
N SER A 159 9.86 0.19 -6.47
CA SER A 159 9.44 -1.22 -6.42
C SER A 159 10.07 -2.10 -7.52
N ARG A 160 10.43 -1.50 -8.66
CA ARG A 160 11.13 -2.18 -9.75
C ARG A 160 12.64 -2.16 -9.64
N VAL A 161 13.19 -1.49 -8.62
CA VAL A 161 14.64 -1.35 -8.42
C VAL A 161 15.33 -0.76 -9.67
N LEU A 162 14.70 0.25 -10.28
CA LEU A 162 15.27 0.89 -11.46
C LEU A 162 16.43 1.83 -11.07
N PRO A 163 17.41 2.08 -11.95
CA PRO A 163 18.47 3.05 -11.69
C PRO A 163 17.90 4.40 -11.24
N GLY A 164 18.41 4.93 -10.13
CA GLY A 164 17.91 6.18 -9.54
C GLY A 164 16.64 6.05 -8.68
N GLY A 165 16.03 4.87 -8.57
CA GLY A 165 14.83 4.65 -7.75
C GLY A 165 15.03 5.03 -6.28
N LEU A 166 16.17 4.66 -5.68
CA LEU A 166 16.52 5.04 -4.31
C LEU A 166 16.66 6.57 -4.15
N ALA A 167 17.28 7.24 -5.13
CA ALA A 167 17.42 8.69 -5.14
C ALA A 167 16.06 9.38 -5.32
N ALA A 168 15.16 8.79 -6.10
CA ALA A 168 13.80 9.28 -6.29
C ALA A 168 13.04 9.31 -4.96
N VAL A 169 13.10 8.24 -4.16
CA VAL A 169 12.42 8.20 -2.86
C VAL A 169 13.11 9.07 -1.81
N ARG A 170 14.45 9.16 -1.83
CA ARG A 170 15.22 9.89 -0.80
C ARG A 170 15.21 11.40 -0.97
N VAL A 171 15.20 11.87 -2.22
CA VAL A 171 15.46 13.27 -2.55
C VAL A 171 14.39 13.84 -3.46
N ILE A 172 14.19 13.24 -4.65
CA ILE A 172 13.36 13.86 -5.70
C ILE A 172 11.91 14.00 -5.22
N TRP A 173 11.28 12.91 -4.78
CA TRP A 173 9.89 12.93 -4.38
C TRP A 173 9.64 13.75 -3.11
N PRO A 174 10.44 13.64 -2.02
CA PRO A 174 10.29 14.53 -0.87
C PRO A 174 10.41 16.01 -1.22
N LEU A 175 11.33 16.39 -2.12
CA LEU A 175 11.43 17.77 -2.61
C LEU A 175 10.18 18.19 -3.37
N VAL A 176 9.68 17.36 -4.30
CA VAL A 176 8.42 17.64 -5.01
C VAL A 176 7.27 17.80 -4.03
N GLY A 177 7.12 16.89 -3.06
CA GLY A 177 6.05 16.93 -2.07
C GLY A 177 6.09 18.17 -1.16
N LEU A 178 7.29 18.63 -0.77
CA LEU A 178 7.46 19.83 0.05
C LEU A 178 7.28 21.13 -0.77
N VAL A 179 7.87 21.21 -1.97
CA VAL A 179 7.76 22.40 -2.82
C VAL A 179 6.32 22.60 -3.28
N MET A 180 5.64 21.51 -3.66
CA MET A 180 4.25 21.55 -4.10
C MET A 180 3.26 21.69 -2.93
N ALA A 181 3.69 21.55 -1.67
CA ALA A 181 2.81 21.79 -0.53
C ALA A 181 2.29 23.23 -0.47
N TRP A 182 3.10 24.20 -0.90
CA TRP A 182 2.73 25.62 -0.92
C TRP A 182 1.49 25.93 -1.78
N PRO A 183 1.44 25.57 -3.07
CA PRO A 183 0.27 25.84 -3.93
C PRO A 183 -0.96 24.98 -3.62
N LEU A 184 -0.84 23.93 -2.80
CA LEU A 184 -1.92 22.99 -2.50
C LEU A 184 -2.93 23.51 -1.46
N GLY A 185 -2.61 24.59 -0.76
CA GLY A 185 -3.38 25.05 0.40
C GLY A 185 -3.10 24.20 1.65
N LEU A 186 -3.62 24.64 2.80
CA LEU A 186 -3.24 24.09 4.10
C LEU A 186 -3.50 22.58 4.28
N PRO A 187 -4.72 22.04 4.07
CA PRO A 187 -5.00 20.63 4.34
C PRO A 187 -4.22 19.70 3.40
N SER A 188 -4.26 19.97 2.09
CA SER A 188 -3.54 19.18 1.08
C SER A 188 -2.03 19.34 1.18
N GLY A 189 -1.55 20.54 1.53
CA GLY A 189 -0.15 20.83 1.77
C GLY A 189 0.40 20.05 2.97
N LEU A 190 -0.37 19.94 4.06
CA LEU A 190 -0.01 19.10 5.22
C LEU A 190 0.05 17.62 4.85
N VAL A 191 -0.89 17.10 4.06
CA VAL A 191 -0.84 15.72 3.56
C VAL A 191 0.39 15.50 2.70
N SER A 192 0.67 16.40 1.76
CA SER A 192 1.84 16.31 0.88
C SER A 192 3.15 16.36 1.68
N ALA A 193 3.29 17.32 2.59
CA ALA A 193 4.49 17.49 3.40
C ALA A 193 4.70 16.35 4.42
N SER A 194 3.64 15.89 5.07
CA SER A 194 3.72 14.76 6.01
C SER A 194 4.11 13.47 5.29
N ALA A 195 3.53 13.21 4.11
CA ALA A 195 3.95 12.09 3.28
C ALA A 195 5.41 12.26 2.82
N ALA A 196 5.82 13.45 2.39
CA ALA A 196 7.21 13.82 2.03
C ALA A 196 8.20 13.41 3.12
N VAL A 197 7.94 13.86 4.34
CA VAL A 197 8.77 13.57 5.51
C VAL A 197 8.75 12.08 5.85
N ALA A 198 7.58 11.44 5.91
CA ALA A 198 7.46 10.03 6.25
C ALA A 198 8.23 9.13 5.28
N VAL A 199 8.10 9.36 3.97
CA VAL A 199 8.82 8.61 2.94
C VAL A 199 10.32 8.88 3.01
N ALA A 200 10.75 10.13 3.21
CA ALA A 200 12.16 10.45 3.36
C ALA A 200 12.77 9.72 4.58
N VAL A 201 12.12 9.80 5.74
CA VAL A 201 12.56 9.11 6.97
C VAL A 201 12.68 7.60 6.73
N LEU A 202 11.69 6.99 6.08
CA LEU A 202 11.72 5.57 5.75
C LEU A 202 12.83 5.23 4.76
N ALA A 203 13.07 6.04 3.73
CA ALA A 203 14.02 5.79 2.66
C ALA A 203 15.49 5.96 3.08
N TRP A 204 15.74 6.76 4.11
CA TRP A 204 17.06 6.92 4.73
C TRP A 204 17.38 5.82 5.75
N ALA A 205 16.41 4.96 6.11
CA ALA A 205 16.68 3.79 6.93
C ALA A 205 17.63 2.82 6.21
N ARG A 206 18.50 2.14 6.97
CA ARG A 206 19.45 1.16 6.42
C ARG A 206 18.73 0.02 5.70
N GLU A 207 17.60 -0.42 6.25
CA GLU A 207 16.73 -1.48 5.70
C GLU A 207 16.26 -1.20 4.27
N SER A 208 15.92 0.06 3.95
CA SER A 208 15.48 0.42 2.60
C SER A 208 16.63 0.42 1.57
N GLY A 209 17.86 0.67 2.01
CA GLY A 209 19.05 0.53 1.16
C GLY A 209 19.36 -0.94 0.87
N VAL A 210 19.34 -1.78 1.90
CA VAL A 210 19.55 -3.24 1.77
C VAL A 210 18.43 -3.88 0.94
N ALA A 211 17.19 -3.43 1.06
CA ALA A 211 16.10 -3.96 0.24
C ALA A 211 16.23 -3.59 -1.26
N PHE A 212 16.81 -2.42 -1.55
CA PHE A 212 16.98 -1.92 -2.91
C PHE A 212 18.22 -2.55 -3.59
N HIS A 213 19.29 -2.75 -2.84
CA HIS A 213 20.45 -3.55 -3.25
C HIS A 213 20.63 -4.68 -2.26
N PRO A 214 19.90 -5.81 -2.41
CA PRO A 214 20.11 -6.96 -1.54
C PRO A 214 21.59 -7.35 -1.64
N LEU A 215 22.26 -7.39 -0.49
CA LEU A 215 23.67 -7.77 -0.37
C LEU A 215 23.91 -9.27 -0.65
N GLU A 216 22.93 -9.97 -1.20
CA GLU A 216 22.99 -11.39 -1.47
C GLU A 216 23.13 -11.64 -2.96
N GLU A 217 24.23 -12.28 -3.33
CA GLU A 217 24.35 -13.00 -4.60
C GLU A 217 23.09 -13.86 -4.78
N ARG A 218 22.32 -13.56 -5.83
CA ARG A 218 21.33 -14.49 -6.39
C ARG A 218 22.09 -15.74 -6.89
N GLY A 219 22.44 -16.65 -5.99
CA GLY A 219 23.18 -17.86 -6.36
C GLY A 219 23.70 -18.73 -5.22
N THR A 220 23.82 -18.25 -3.98
CA THR A 220 24.54 -18.99 -2.92
C THR A 220 23.72 -19.35 -1.68
N THR A 221 22.39 -19.20 -1.69
CA THR A 221 21.54 -20.03 -0.81
C THR A 221 21.45 -21.43 -1.40
N VAL A 222 22.58 -22.14 -1.41
CA VAL A 222 22.53 -23.60 -1.34
C VAL A 222 21.82 -23.88 -0.01
N PRO A 223 20.71 -24.64 0.01
CA PRO A 223 20.17 -25.13 1.27
C PRO A 223 21.31 -25.88 1.94
N VAL A 224 21.91 -25.30 2.97
CA VAL A 224 22.95 -25.95 3.76
C VAL A 224 22.25 -27.17 4.35
N PRO A 225 22.62 -28.40 3.95
CA PRO A 225 22.08 -29.59 4.55
C PRO A 225 22.23 -29.46 6.08
N PRO A 226 21.27 -29.93 6.88
CA PRO A 226 21.34 -29.80 8.33
C PRO A 226 22.64 -30.37 8.90
N GLU A 227 23.23 -31.34 8.20
CA GLU A 227 24.56 -31.93 8.43
C GLU A 227 25.73 -30.91 8.43
N LEU A 228 25.59 -29.76 7.76
CA LEU A 228 26.61 -28.72 7.63
C LEU A 228 26.29 -27.47 8.46
N VAL A 229 25.18 -27.45 9.21
CA VAL A 229 24.80 -26.35 10.08
C VAL A 229 25.47 -26.54 11.46
N PRO A 230 26.15 -25.53 12.02
CA PRO A 230 26.71 -25.63 13.37
C PRO A 230 25.63 -25.99 14.40
N ARG A 231 25.92 -26.92 15.31
CA ARG A 231 24.96 -27.43 16.32
C ARG A 231 24.31 -26.34 17.14
N GLU A 232 25.06 -25.29 17.48
CA GLU A 232 24.59 -24.11 18.21
C GLU A 232 23.39 -23.41 17.53
N VAL A 233 23.31 -23.48 16.19
CA VAL A 233 22.23 -22.89 15.40
C VAL A 233 21.02 -23.82 15.31
N LEU A 234 21.25 -25.13 15.24
CA LEU A 234 20.19 -26.15 15.27
C LEU A 234 19.49 -26.18 16.63
N ASP A 235 20.28 -26.12 17.71
CA ASP A 235 19.79 -26.09 19.09
C ASP A 235 18.99 -24.80 19.37
N ALA A 236 19.46 -23.65 18.86
CA ALA A 236 18.73 -22.38 18.97
C ALA A 236 17.41 -22.35 18.17
N ALA A 237 17.27 -23.23 17.17
CA ALA A 237 16.09 -23.34 16.32
C ALA A 237 15.15 -24.49 16.73
N GLU A 238 15.47 -25.24 17.79
CA GLU A 238 14.75 -26.45 18.23
C GLU A 238 14.62 -27.51 17.12
N LEU A 239 15.67 -27.67 16.29
CA LEU A 239 15.72 -28.63 15.19
C LEU A 239 16.72 -29.75 15.48
N ASP A 240 16.37 -30.99 15.13
CA ASP A 240 17.27 -32.14 15.19
C ASP A 240 18.33 -32.11 14.08
N ASP A 241 19.28 -33.04 14.14
CA ASP A 241 20.35 -33.21 13.13
C ASP A 241 19.81 -33.48 11.70
N GLY A 242 18.51 -33.77 11.55
CA GLY A 242 17.79 -33.93 10.28
C GLY A 242 16.95 -32.72 9.88
N GLY A 243 17.02 -31.60 10.61
CA GLY A 243 16.25 -30.38 10.36
C GLY A 243 14.77 -30.49 10.72
N ARG A 244 14.38 -31.45 11.56
CA ARG A 244 13.00 -31.63 12.05
C ARG A 244 12.83 -31.02 13.43
N PRO A 245 11.65 -30.47 13.76
CA PRO A 245 11.39 -29.94 15.09
C PRO A 245 11.51 -31.03 16.15
N VAL A 246 12.27 -30.74 17.20
CA VAL A 246 12.41 -31.59 18.38
C VAL A 246 11.14 -31.43 19.21
N SER A 247 10.23 -32.40 19.12
CA SER A 247 8.99 -32.46 19.92
C SER A 247 9.27 -32.80 21.38
#